data_AF-A0A7S1SKF7-F1
#
_entry.id   AF-A0A7S1SKF7-F1
#
_cell.length_a   1.000
_cell.length_b   1.000
_cell.length_c   1.000
_cell.angle_alpha   90.00
_cell.angle_beta   90.00
_cell.angle_gamma   90.00
#
_symmetry.space_group_name_H-M   'P 1'
#
loop_
_entity.id
_entity.type
_entity.pdbx_description
1 polymer ?
#
loop_
_entity_poly.entity_id
_entity_poly.type
_entity_poly.pdbx_seq_one_letter_code
_entity_poly.pdbx_strand_id
1 'polypeptide(L)'
;ETVALLDALLLGVADDSSAAKREVCAEGMAEFLKWAAKHAGAGRSSQTVSNPESLLRRIFERLCHPEPYQRLGGATALCHCYKQLYQPELREVTSKLLLEALFYTLSALRVADGDPEGVETVGLLRRTALRLGALASRRAS
;
A
#
# COMPACT_ATOMS: atom_id res chain seq x y z
N GLU A 1 -21.17 0.58 3.92
CA GLU A 1 -20.34 0.74 5.13
C GLU A 1 -18.85 0.53 4.86
N THR A 2 -18.42 -0.62 4.30
CA THR A 2 -16.99 -0.89 4.03
C THR A 2 -16.32 0.11 3.07
N VAL A 3 -17.06 0.62 2.09
CA VAL A 3 -16.58 1.68 1.17
C VAL A 3 -16.21 2.93 1.94
N ALA A 4 -17.11 3.42 2.80
CA ALA A 4 -16.89 4.62 3.59
C ALA A 4 -15.70 4.48 4.55
N LEU A 5 -15.49 3.29 5.13
CA LEU A 5 -14.31 3.01 5.95
C LEU A 5 -13.02 3.14 5.13
N LEU A 6 -12.94 2.50 3.96
CA LEU A 6 -11.75 2.59 3.11
C LEU A 6 -11.50 4.01 2.62
N ASP A 7 -12.55 4.74 2.26
CA ASP A 7 -12.43 6.13 1.83
C ASP A 7 -11.92 7.01 2.97
N ALA A 8 -12.40 6.80 4.20
CA ALA A 8 -11.89 7.49 5.39
C ALA A 8 -10.41 7.17 5.67
N LEU A 9 -10.01 5.90 5.54
CA LEU A 9 -8.60 5.50 5.70
C LEU A 9 -7.70 6.12 4.61
N LEU A 10 -8.17 6.13 3.35
CA LEU A 10 -7.47 6.74 2.23
C LEU A 10 -7.35 8.25 2.39
N LEU A 11 -8.40 8.93 2.87
CA LEU A 11 -8.31 10.36 3.18
C LEU A 11 -7.34 10.62 4.33
N GLY A 12 -7.44 9.88 5.43
CA GLY A 12 -6.62 10.09 6.62
C GLY A 12 -5.13 9.75 6.42
N VAL A 13 -4.80 8.77 5.57
CA VAL A 13 -3.40 8.45 5.27
C VAL A 13 -2.70 9.55 4.47
N ALA A 14 -3.46 10.44 3.82
CA ALA A 14 -2.95 11.60 3.09
C ALA A 14 -3.17 12.94 3.83
N ASP A 15 -3.50 12.90 5.13
CA ASP A 15 -3.61 14.11 5.95
C ASP A 15 -2.26 14.86 5.94
N ASP A 16 -2.28 16.15 5.62
CA ASP A 16 -1.07 16.97 5.50
C ASP A 16 -0.51 17.42 6.86
N SER A 17 -1.41 17.62 7.83
CA SER A 17 -1.14 18.21 9.13
C SER A 17 -0.68 17.23 10.21
N SER A 18 -1.08 15.96 10.12
CA SER A 18 -0.97 15.02 11.25
C SER A 18 -0.33 13.69 10.85
N ALA A 19 0.95 13.55 11.18
CA ALA A 19 1.67 12.29 11.04
C ALA A 19 0.99 11.15 11.82
N ALA A 20 0.48 11.43 13.03
CA ALA A 20 -0.20 10.44 13.85
C ALA A 20 -1.47 9.89 13.19
N LYS A 21 -2.28 10.75 12.53
CA LYS A 21 -3.43 10.28 11.74
C LYS A 21 -2.99 9.40 10.58
N ARG A 22 -1.94 9.80 9.86
CA ARG A 22 -1.40 9.00 8.75
C ARG A 22 -1.01 7.60 9.21
N GLU A 23 -0.31 7.50 10.33
CA GLU A 23 0.11 6.23 10.92
C GLU A 23 -1.08 5.35 11.32
N VAL A 24 -2.06 5.89 12.06
CA VAL A 24 -3.26 5.15 12.47
C VAL A 24 -4.05 4.66 11.24
N CYS A 25 -4.17 5.48 10.21
CA CYS A 25 -4.84 5.08 8.97
C CYS A 25 -4.07 3.99 8.21
N ALA A 26 -2.73 4.07 8.15
CA ALA A 26 -1.90 3.05 7.51
C ALA A 26 -1.96 1.71 8.25
N GLU A 27 -1.97 1.72 9.59
CA GLU A 27 -2.21 0.53 10.41
C GLU A 27 -3.61 -0.06 10.15
N GLY A 28 -4.63 0.80 10.11
CA GLY A 28 -5.99 0.40 9.75
C GLY A 28 -6.09 -0.27 8.39
N MET A 29 -5.38 0.26 7.38
CA MET A 29 -5.30 -0.36 6.05
C MET A 29 -4.60 -1.72 6.08
N ALA A 30 -3.54 -1.88 6.87
CA ALA A 30 -2.84 -3.15 7.00
C ALA A 30 -3.69 -4.22 7.70
N GLU A 31 -4.44 -3.86 8.75
CA GLU A 31 -5.38 -4.78 9.40
C GLU A 31 -6.58 -5.09 8.49
N PHE A 32 -7.07 -4.11 7.73
CA PHE A 32 -8.08 -4.37 6.71
C PHE A 32 -7.59 -5.36 5.66
N LEU A 33 -6.36 -5.21 5.15
CA LEU A 33 -5.77 -6.11 4.16
C LEU A 33 -5.68 -7.55 4.68
N LYS A 34 -5.22 -7.71 5.93
CA LYS A 34 -5.14 -9.00 6.61
C LYS A 34 -6.53 -9.61 6.84
N TRP A 35 -7.51 -8.82 7.24
CA TRP A 35 -8.90 -9.28 7.38
C TRP A 35 -9.47 -9.71 6.01
N ALA A 36 -9.28 -8.89 4.98
CA ALA A 36 -9.72 -9.13 3.62
C ALA A 36 -9.15 -10.43 3.06
N ALA A 37 -7.86 -10.69 3.28
CA ALA A 37 -7.19 -11.93 2.86
C ALA A 37 -7.87 -13.18 3.42
N LYS A 38 -8.17 -13.18 4.72
CA LYS A 38 -8.83 -14.30 5.41
C LYS A 38 -10.24 -14.58 4.89
N HIS A 39 -10.90 -13.59 4.31
CA HIS A 39 -12.30 -13.67 3.86
C HIS A 39 -12.45 -13.70 2.33
N ALA A 40 -11.34 -13.68 1.58
CA ALA A 40 -11.36 -13.71 0.11
C ALA A 40 -11.79 -15.08 -0.45
N GLY A 41 -11.57 -16.17 0.28
CA GLY A 41 -11.85 -17.55 -0.17
C GLY A 41 -13.33 -17.99 -0.17
N ALA A 42 -14.27 -17.17 0.30
CA ALA A 42 -15.66 -17.58 0.50
C ALA A 42 -16.60 -17.28 -0.70
N GLY A 43 -16.18 -17.60 -1.93
CA GLY A 43 -17.02 -17.42 -3.14
C GLY A 43 -17.39 -15.97 -3.47
N ARG A 44 -16.66 -14.99 -2.91
CA ARG A 44 -16.90 -13.55 -3.12
C ARG A 44 -16.17 -13.08 -4.38
N SER A 45 -16.82 -12.22 -5.16
CA SER A 45 -16.24 -11.71 -6.41
C SER A 45 -15.00 -10.84 -6.17
N SER A 46 -14.07 -10.85 -7.13
CA SER A 46 -12.89 -9.97 -7.14
C SER A 46 -13.26 -8.48 -7.28
N GLN A 47 -14.52 -8.16 -7.52
CA GLN A 47 -15.02 -6.78 -7.61
C GLN A 47 -15.52 -6.24 -6.26
N THR A 48 -15.48 -7.05 -5.19
CA THR A 48 -15.86 -6.55 -3.86
C THR A 48 -14.81 -5.59 -3.33
N VAL A 49 -15.26 -4.54 -2.65
CA VAL A 49 -14.43 -3.52 -2.00
C VAL A 49 -13.54 -4.13 -0.89
N SER A 50 -13.93 -5.30 -0.37
CA SER A 50 -13.15 -6.13 0.54
C SER A 50 -12.11 -7.01 -0.16
N ASN A 51 -11.86 -6.85 -1.47
CA ASN A 51 -10.83 -7.61 -2.17
C ASN A 51 -9.43 -7.04 -1.86
N PRO A 52 -8.48 -7.85 -1.35
CA PRO A 52 -7.09 -7.46 -1.17
C PRO A 52 -6.43 -6.80 -2.39
N GLU A 53 -6.70 -7.32 -3.60
CA GLU A 53 -6.13 -6.76 -4.85
C GLU A 53 -6.63 -5.34 -5.10
N SER A 54 -7.91 -5.07 -4.82
CA SER A 54 -8.49 -3.73 -5.03
C SER A 54 -7.87 -2.69 -4.10
N LEU A 55 -7.59 -3.05 -2.84
CA LEU A 55 -6.92 -2.16 -1.89
C LEU A 55 -5.48 -1.85 -2.34
N LEU A 56 -4.72 -2.88 -2.72
CA LEU A 56 -3.33 -2.72 -3.14
C LEU A 56 -3.22 -1.81 -4.37
N ARG A 57 -4.11 -1.97 -5.37
CA ARG A 57 -4.13 -1.09 -6.55
C ARG A 57 -4.43 0.37 -6.19
N ARG A 58 -5.39 0.62 -5.28
CA ARG A 58 -5.66 1.99 -4.79
C ARG A 58 -4.45 2.61 -4.08
N ILE A 59 -3.67 1.80 -3.36
CA ILE A 59 -2.40 2.25 -2.77
C ILE A 59 -1.40 2.58 -3.88
N PHE A 60 -1.27 1.74 -4.91
CA PHE A 60 -0.34 1.96 -6.02
C PHE A 60 -0.65 3.23 -6.81
N GLU A 61 -1.93 3.49 -7.10
CA GLU A 61 -2.40 4.71 -7.77
C GLU A 61 -1.97 5.97 -7.00
N ARG A 62 -1.97 5.92 -5.66
CA ARG A 62 -1.54 7.03 -4.81
C ARG A 62 -0.05 7.30 -4.84
N LEU A 63 0.79 6.27 -5.02
CA LEU A 63 2.24 6.41 -5.08
C LEU A 63 2.69 7.36 -6.20
N CYS A 64 1.94 7.43 -7.29
CA CYS A 64 2.23 8.28 -8.46
C CYS A 64 1.30 9.50 -8.58
N HIS A 65 0.60 9.87 -7.50
CA HIS A 65 -0.31 11.01 -7.50
C HIS A 65 0.46 12.35 -7.64
N PRO A 66 -0.07 13.38 -8.32
CA PRO A 66 0.60 14.69 -8.45
C PRO A 66 0.80 15.44 -7.11
N GLU A 67 -0.12 15.26 -6.16
CA GLU A 67 -0.02 15.84 -4.82
C GLU A 67 0.97 15.09 -3.89
N PRO A 68 1.93 15.77 -3.24
CA PRO A 68 2.93 15.14 -2.37
C PRO A 68 2.35 14.34 -1.20
N TYR A 69 1.33 14.86 -0.50
CA TYR A 69 0.76 14.17 0.66
C TYR A 69 -0.03 12.91 0.27
N GLN A 70 -0.54 12.84 -0.96
CA GLN A 70 -1.14 11.62 -1.51
C GLN A 70 -0.05 10.57 -1.76
N ARG A 71 1.11 10.97 -2.29
CA ARG A 71 2.29 10.08 -2.45
C ARG A 71 2.80 9.60 -1.10
N LEU A 72 2.99 10.51 -0.15
CA LEU A 72 3.39 10.18 1.22
C LEU A 72 2.43 9.16 1.83
N GLY A 73 1.13 9.40 1.71
CA GLY A 73 0.11 8.49 2.23
C GLY A 73 0.15 7.11 1.57
N GLY A 74 0.35 7.06 0.25
CA GLY A 74 0.58 5.80 -0.47
C GLY A 74 1.82 5.07 0.02
N ALA A 75 2.92 5.80 0.23
CA ALA A 75 4.19 5.24 0.71
C ALA A 75 4.07 4.69 2.14
N THR A 76 3.42 5.42 3.04
CA THR A 76 3.13 4.98 4.41
C THR A 76 2.22 3.76 4.41
N ALA A 77 1.11 3.79 3.66
CA ALA A 77 0.20 2.65 3.55
C ALA A 77 0.91 1.38 3.05
N LEU A 78 1.72 1.49 1.99
CA LEU A 78 2.47 0.36 1.44
C LEU A 78 3.51 -0.18 2.44
N CYS A 79 4.19 0.69 3.18
CA CYS A 79 5.16 0.30 4.19
C CYS A 79 4.52 -0.56 5.29
N HIS A 80 3.30 -0.22 5.72
CA HIS A 80 2.55 -0.97 6.73
C HIS A 80 1.96 -2.26 6.15
N CYS A 81 1.40 -2.20 4.94
CA CYS A 81 0.80 -3.36 4.27
C CYS A 81 1.84 -4.41 3.85
N TYR A 82 3.10 -4.03 3.60
CA TYR A 82 4.15 -4.94 3.13
C TYR A 82 4.29 -6.21 3.98
N LYS A 83 4.18 -6.12 5.31
CA LYS A 83 4.29 -7.29 6.20
C LYS A 83 3.21 -8.33 5.90
N GLN A 84 2.04 -7.91 5.44
CA GLN A 84 0.93 -8.81 5.12
C GLN A 84 1.19 -9.62 3.85
N LEU A 85 2.07 -9.17 2.95
CA LEU A 85 2.39 -9.88 1.70
C LEU A 85 3.14 -11.22 1.93
N TYR A 86 3.59 -11.48 3.16
CA TYR A 86 4.14 -12.77 3.57
C TYR A 86 3.08 -13.78 4.01
N GLN A 87 1.85 -13.33 4.23
CA GLN A 87 0.78 -14.21 4.68
C GLN A 87 0.42 -15.24 3.58
N PRO A 88 0.26 -16.53 3.93
CA PRO A 88 -0.12 -17.56 2.98
C PRO A 88 -1.39 -17.25 2.20
N GLU A 89 -2.38 -16.62 2.86
CA GLU A 89 -3.67 -16.24 2.28
C GLU A 89 -3.53 -15.20 1.16
N LEU A 90 -2.45 -14.40 1.19
CA LEU A 90 -2.12 -13.41 0.16
C LEU A 90 -1.13 -13.93 -0.87
N ARG A 91 -0.77 -15.22 -0.88
CA ARG A 91 0.27 -15.75 -1.77
C ARG A 91 -0.02 -15.46 -3.23
N GLU A 92 -1.22 -15.79 -3.72
CA GLU A 92 -1.61 -15.59 -5.12
C GLU A 92 -1.69 -14.11 -5.51
N VAL A 93 -2.36 -13.29 -4.68
CA VAL A 93 -2.46 -11.84 -4.89
C VAL A 93 -1.07 -11.19 -4.91
N THR A 94 -0.20 -11.60 -3.98
CA THR A 94 1.17 -11.10 -3.91
C THR A 94 1.95 -11.50 -5.15
N SER A 95 1.91 -12.77 -5.57
CA SER A 95 2.62 -13.21 -6.79
C SER A 95 2.17 -12.43 -8.02
N LYS A 96 0.87 -12.16 -8.13
CA LYS A 96 0.29 -11.40 -9.24
C LYS A 96 0.74 -9.94 -9.26
N LEU A 97 0.79 -9.29 -8.09
CA LEU A 97 0.98 -7.84 -7.99
C LEU A 97 2.39 -7.41 -7.57
N LEU A 98 3.30 -8.33 -7.24
CA LEU A 98 4.61 -7.97 -6.66
C LEU A 98 5.47 -7.12 -7.59
N LEU A 99 5.53 -7.49 -8.88
CA LEU A 99 6.28 -6.71 -9.88
C LEU A 99 5.61 -5.36 -10.16
N GLU A 100 4.29 -5.32 -10.12
CA GLU A 100 3.52 -4.08 -10.23
C GLU A 100 3.80 -3.16 -9.03
N ALA A 101 3.82 -3.69 -7.80
CA ALA A 101 4.18 -2.96 -6.60
C ALA A 101 5.59 -2.37 -6.68
N LEU A 102 6.55 -3.16 -7.18
CA LEU A 102 7.92 -2.68 -7.43
C LEU A 102 7.96 -1.57 -8.47
N PHE A 103 7.26 -1.72 -9.59
CA PHE A 103 7.17 -0.71 -10.65
C PHE A 103 6.63 0.62 -10.10
N TYR A 104 5.51 0.61 -9.38
CA TYR A 104 4.94 1.84 -8.81
C TYR A 104 5.83 2.44 -7.73
N THR A 105 6.47 1.62 -6.89
CA THR A 105 7.39 2.12 -5.85
C THR A 105 8.61 2.81 -6.48
N LEU A 106 9.21 2.24 -7.52
CA LEU A 106 10.34 2.82 -8.23
C LEU A 106 9.94 4.07 -9.04
N SER A 107 8.76 4.06 -9.65
CA SER A 107 8.22 5.22 -10.35
C SER A 107 7.96 6.39 -9.40
N ALA A 108 7.42 6.09 -8.22
CA ALA A 108 7.18 7.08 -7.17
C ALA A 108 8.48 7.66 -6.61
N LEU A 109 9.55 6.87 -6.48
CA LEU A 109 10.87 7.38 -6.07
C LEU A 109 11.35 8.51 -6.97
N ARG A 110 11.18 8.37 -8.28
CA ARG A 110 11.58 9.40 -9.25
C ARG A 110 10.81 10.72 -9.07
N VAL A 111 9.54 10.65 -8.70
CA VAL A 111 8.69 11.85 -8.54
C VAL A 111 8.87 12.46 -7.14
N ALA A 112 9.14 11.63 -6.13
CA ALA A 112 9.32 12.05 -4.75
C ALA A 112 10.57 12.91 -4.51
N ASP A 113 11.52 12.94 -5.44
CA ASP A 113 12.66 13.88 -5.41
C ASP A 113 12.21 15.35 -5.46
N GLY A 114 10.99 15.63 -5.95
CA GLY A 114 10.36 16.95 -5.95
C GLY A 114 9.42 17.21 -4.78
N ASP A 115 9.32 16.31 -3.79
CA ASP A 115 8.50 16.54 -2.59
C ASP A 115 9.10 17.67 -1.72
N PRO A 116 8.27 18.40 -0.94
CA PRO A 116 8.77 19.40 -0.01
C PRO A 116 9.81 18.83 0.97
N GLU A 117 10.79 19.64 1.35
CA GLU A 117 11.78 19.26 2.35
C GLU A 117 11.12 18.85 3.68
N GLY A 118 11.64 17.80 4.32
CA GLY A 118 11.09 17.25 5.55
C GLY A 118 9.97 16.21 5.34
N VAL A 119 9.55 15.96 4.10
CA VAL A 119 8.63 14.87 3.78
C VAL A 119 9.42 13.56 3.57
N GLU A 120 9.14 12.56 4.41
CA GLU A 120 9.86 11.28 4.46
C GLU A 120 9.56 10.31 3.29
N THR A 121 8.92 10.77 2.20
CA THR A 121 8.45 9.91 1.09
C THR A 121 9.58 9.09 0.50
N VAL A 122 10.70 9.72 0.11
CA VAL A 122 11.85 9.04 -0.48
C VAL A 122 12.40 7.95 0.46
N GLY A 123 12.51 8.26 1.75
CA GLY A 123 12.98 7.32 2.77
C GLY A 123 12.06 6.10 2.91
N LEU A 124 10.75 6.32 2.96
CA LEU A 124 9.74 5.25 3.03
C LEU A 124 9.76 4.36 1.79
N LEU A 125 9.79 4.97 0.60
CA LEU A 125 9.80 4.24 -0.67
C LEU A 125 11.08 3.43 -0.84
N ARG A 126 12.25 3.98 -0.49
CA ARG A 126 13.53 3.27 -0.59
C ARG A 126 13.53 2.01 0.28
N ARG A 127 13.09 2.12 1.54
CA ARG A 127 12.97 0.97 2.45
C ARG A 127 12.00 -0.07 1.91
N THR A 128 10.88 0.38 1.36
CA THR A 128 9.83 -0.49 0.81
C THR A 128 10.28 -1.19 -0.47
N ALA A 129 10.99 -0.51 -1.36
CA ALA A 129 11.54 -1.08 -2.59
C ALA A 129 12.53 -2.21 -2.30
N LEU A 130 13.46 -2.01 -1.37
CA LEU A 130 14.42 -3.05 -0.96
C LEU A 130 13.72 -4.29 -0.39
N ARG A 131 12.70 -4.05 0.43
CA ARG A 131 11.86 -5.08 1.06
C ARG A 131 11.07 -5.88 0.02
N LEU A 132 10.44 -5.22 -0.95
CA LEU A 132 9.73 -5.87 -2.05
C LEU A 132 10.69 -6.63 -2.97
N GLY A 133 11.87 -6.08 -3.25
CA GLY A 133 12.92 -6.75 -4.04
C GLY A 133 13.38 -8.05 -3.37
N ALA A 134 13.65 -8.01 -2.07
CA ALA A 134 14.00 -9.20 -1.29
C ALA A 134 12.88 -10.26 -1.30
N LEU A 135 11.61 -9.83 -1.21
CA LEU A 135 10.46 -10.72 -1.33
C LEU A 135 10.38 -11.37 -2.72
N ALA A 136 10.64 -10.61 -3.79
CA ALA A 136 10.65 -11.11 -5.16
C ALA A 136 11.76 -12.16 -5.36
N SER A 137 12.99 -11.87 -4.91
CA SER A 137 14.11 -12.82 -5.01
C SER A 137 13.81 -14.14 -4.29
N ARG A 138 13.20 -14.10 -3.10
CA ARG A 138 12.82 -15.30 -2.34
C ARG A 138 11.76 -16.15 -3.01
N ARG A 139 10.90 -15.56 -3.86
CA ARG A 139 9.85 -16.29 -4.57
C ARG A 139 10.29 -16.83 -5.93
N ALA A 140 11.40 -16.33 -6.46
CA ALA A 140 11.99 -16.78 -7.73
C ALA A 140 12.98 -17.95 -7.55
N SER A 141 13.44 -18.20 -6.32
CA SER A 141 14.29 -19.34 -5.95
C SER A 141 13.44 -20.54 -5.52
#